data_AF-A0A4U7D5N2-F1
#
_entry.id   AF-A0A4U7D5N2-F1
#
_cell.length_a   1.000
_cell.length_b   1.000
_cell.length_c   1.000
_cell.angle_alpha   90.00
_cell.angle_beta   90.00
_cell.angle_gamma   90.00
#
_symmetry.space_group_name_H-M   'P 1'
#
loop_
_entity.id
_entity.type
_entity.pdbx_description
1 polymer ?
#
loop_
_entity_poly.entity_id
_entity_poly.type
_entity_poly.pdbx_seq_one_letter_code
_entity_poly.pdbx_strand_id
1 'polypeptide(L)' 'MSLSLDATQLDRYSRHVILDDVGPEGQKRLLDGRVLVVGAGGLGSPAIQYLAAAG' A
#
# COMPACT_ATOMS: atom_id res chain seq x y z
N MET A 1 19.24 7.47 -6.44
CA MET A 1 17.83 7.36 -6.00
C MET A 1 17.81 6.29 -4.92
N SER A 2 17.72 6.68 -3.64
CA SER A 2 17.54 5.69 -2.57
C SER A 2 16.17 5.09 -2.80
N LEU A 3 16.10 3.78 -3.10
CA LEU A 3 14.84 3.07 -3.02
C LEU A 3 14.48 3.08 -1.53
N SER A 4 13.46 3.86 -1.19
CA SER A 4 13.01 4.10 0.17
C SER A 4 12.21 2.92 0.76
N LEU A 5 12.42 1.73 0.21
CA LEU A 5 11.74 0.48 0.52
C LEU A 5 12.80 -0.58 0.80
N ASP A 6 12.58 -1.42 1.80
CA ASP A 6 13.45 -2.58 2.03
C ASP A 6 13.21 -3.66 0.95
N ALA A 7 14.07 -4.69 0.94
CA ALA A 7 14.01 -5.75 -0.07
C ALA A 7 12.67 -6.53 -0.05
N THR A 8 12.10 -6.74 1.14
CA THR A 8 10.81 -7.44 1.30
C THR A 8 9.66 -6.59 0.79
N GLN A 9 9.67 -5.29 1.06
CA GLN A 9 8.69 -4.34 0.53
C GLN A 9 8.78 -4.21 -0.99
N LEU A 10 9.99 -4.17 -1.54
CA LEU A 10 10.22 -4.13 -2.99
C LEU A 10 9.68 -5.38 -3.69
N ASP A 11 9.93 -6.56 -3.14
CA ASP A 11 9.39 -7.82 -3.69
C ASP A 11 7.85 -7.79 -3.68
N ARG A 12 7.26 -7.48 -2.52
CA ARG A 12 5.81 -7.46 -2.31
C ARG A 12 5.07 -6.43 -3.16
N TYR A 13 5.61 -5.22 -3.28
CA TYR A 13 4.93 -4.08 -3.91
C TYR A 13 5.46 -3.74 -5.31
N SER A 14 6.35 -4.57 -5.88
CA SER A 14 6.93 -4.38 -7.21
C SER A 14 5.91 -3.98 -8.28
N ARG A 15 4.72 -4.62 -8.29
CA ARG A 15 3.64 -4.33 -9.25
C ARG A 15 2.89 -3.02 -8.99
N HIS A 16 2.89 -2.51 -7.76
CA HIS A 16 2.32 -1.19 -7.46
C HIS A 16 3.34 -0.09 -7.79
N VAL A 17 4.63 -0.32 -7.52
CA VAL A 17 5.72 0.63 -7.77
C VAL A 17 5.90 0.94 -9.26
N ILE A 18 5.61 0.00 -10.16
CA ILE A 18 5.67 0.24 -11.61
C ILE A 18 4.53 1.11 -12.16
N LEU A 19 3.49 1.38 -11.36
CA LEU A 19 2.40 2.26 -11.80
C LEU A 19 2.88 3.71 -11.77
N ASP A 20 2.75 4.41 -12.89
CA ASP A 20 3.27 5.77 -13.08
C ASP A 20 2.80 6.74 -11.97
N ASP A 21 1.53 6.63 -11.55
CA ASP A 21 0.94 7.50 -10.52
C ASP A 21 1.30 7.11 -9.07
N VAL A 22 1.87 5.91 -8.86
CA VAL A 22 2.27 5.42 -7.53
C VAL A 22 3.78 5.59 -7.36
N GLY A 23 4.57 4.90 -8.16
CA GLY A 23 6.03 4.91 -8.02
C GLY A 23 6.52 4.44 -6.64
N PRO A 24 7.84 4.49 -6.38
CA PRO A 24 8.41 4.13 -5.09
C PRO A 24 8.00 5.11 -3.97
N GLU A 25 7.87 6.40 -4.29
CA GLU A 25 7.47 7.43 -3.32
C GLU A 25 6.00 7.30 -2.91
N GLY A 26 5.09 7.01 -3.85
CA GLY A 26 3.68 6.76 -3.52
C GLY A 26 3.51 5.50 -2.69
N GLN A 27 4.26 4.43 -3.00
CA GLN A 27 4.24 3.21 -2.18
C GLN A 27 4.72 3.48 -0.75
N LYS A 28 5.78 4.28 -0.56
CA LYS A 28 6.22 4.71 0.77
C LYS A 28 5.13 5.48 1.51
N ARG A 29 4.41 6.39 0.82
CA ARG A 29 3.31 7.16 1.42
C ARG A 29 2.15 6.27 1.88
N LEU A 30 1.86 5.18 1.19
CA LEU A 30 0.88 4.18 1.63
C LEU A 30 1.33 3.50 2.93
N LEU A 31 2.59 3.03 2.99
CA LEU A 31 3.18 2.37 4.16
C LEU A 31 3.26 3.26 5.41
N ASP A 32 3.56 4.54 5.19
CA ASP A 32 3.58 5.53 6.27
C ASP A 32 2.16 5.99 6.68
N GLY A 33 1.16 5.71 5.84
CA GLY A 33 -0.23 6.08 6.05
C GLY A 33 -0.89 5.37 7.22
N ARG A 34 -1.94 5.99 7.76
CA ARG A 34 -2.81 5.41 8.79
C ARG A 34 -4.25 5.68 8.42
N VAL A 35 -5.08 4.63 8.39
CA VAL A 35 -6.49 4.70 8.02
C VAL A 35 -7.35 4.09 9.13
N LEU A 36 -8.40 4.80 9.55
CA LEU A 36 -9.43 4.26 10.43
C LEU A 36 -10.62 3.80 9.56
N VAL A 37 -10.96 2.51 9.65
CA VAL A 37 -12.17 1.96 9.03
C VAL A 37 -13.23 1.75 10.11
N VAL A 38 -14.36 2.42 9.99
CA VAL A 38 -15.48 2.27 10.94
C VAL A 38 -16.46 1.23 10.42
N GLY A 39 -16.42 0.05 11.05
CA GLY A 39 -17.26 -1.10 10.71
C GLY A 39 -16.56 -2.09 9.78
N ALA A 40 -16.59 -3.37 10.14
CA ALA A 40 -15.98 -4.48 9.39
C ALA A 40 -17.03 -5.43 8.79
N GLY A 41 -18.16 -4.87 8.33
CA GLY A 41 -19.24 -5.60 7.67
C GLY A 41 -19.01 -5.76 6.15
N GLY A 42 -20.09 -5.87 5.37
CA GLY A 42 -20.00 -6.12 3.92
C GLY A 42 -19.24 -5.06 3.11
N LEU A 43 -19.19 -3.81 3.59
CA LEU A 43 -18.42 -2.73 2.96
C LEU A 43 -17.00 -2.61 3.51
N GLY A 44 -16.86 -2.73 4.84
CA GLY A 44 -15.56 -2.59 5.50
C GLY A 44 -14.61 -3.73 5.18
N SER A 45 -15.12 -4.96 5.09
CA SER A 45 -14.30 -6.15 4.80
C SER A 45 -13.51 -6.03 3.49
N PRO A 46 -14.12 -5.74 2.31
CA PRO A 46 -13.34 -5.56 1.10
C PRO A 46 -12.42 -4.32 1.15
N ALA A 47 -12.87 -3.22 1.78
CA ALA A 47 -12.01 -2.04 1.92
C ALA A 47 -10.72 -2.34 2.70
N ILE A 48 -10.83 -3.06 3.83
CA ILE A 48 -9.68 -3.47 4.65
C ILE A 48 -8.75 -4.39 3.84
N GLN A 49 -9.29 -5.34 3.08
CA GLN A 49 -8.49 -6.25 2.26
C GLN A 49 -7.64 -5.50 1.24
N TYR A 50 -8.23 -4.54 0.52
CA TYR A 50 -7.49 -3.75 -0.47
C TYR A 50 -6.51 -2.77 0.15
N LEU A 51 -6.86 -2.13 1.27
CA LEU A 51 -5.93 -1.28 2.02
C LEU A 51 -4.72 -2.08 2.50
N ALA A 52 -4.92 -3.26 3.09
CA ALA A 52 -3.83 -4.09 3.55
C ALA A 52 -2.96 -4.66 2.42
N ALA A 53 -3.57 -4.94 1.25
CA ALA A 53 -2.84 -5.43 0.07
C ALA A 53 -2.02 -4.32 -0.61
N ALA A 54 -2.53 -3.08 -0.62
CA ALA A 54 -1.83 -1.92 -1.14
C ALA A 54 -0.60 -1.56 -0.29
N GLY A 55 -0.64 -1.91 1.00
CA GLY A 55 0.39 -1.57 1.98
C GLY A 55 0.20 -0.18 2.53
#